data_AF-A0A1J8Q6S8-F1
#
_entry.id   AF-A0A1J8Q6S8-F1
#
_cell.length_a   1.000
_cell.length_b   1.000
_cell.length_c   1.000
_cell.angle_alpha   90.00
_cell.angle_beta   90.00
_cell.angle_gamma   90.00
#
_symmetry.space_group_name_H-M   'P 1'
#
loop_
_entity.id
_entity.type
_entity.pdbx_description
1 polymer ?
#
loop_
_entity_poly.entity_id
_entity_poly.type
_entity_poly.pdbx_seq_one_letter_code
_entity_poly.pdbx_strand_id
1 'polypeptide(L)'
;MSAVYNYEPSPRNDPLVRIMENALELGIAMMTPEKAIILKTFPFLLKLPDWCWGSSIKRDAQVSTNRTNEMVDVPFRYALQHMADNTLQGRSSMVTENMQRMEKQDEEFKPMFENALKKAATTALVGE
;
A
#
# COMPACT_ATOMS: atom_id res chain seq x y z
N MET A 1 -13.07 3.17 -0.83
CA MET A 1 -12.54 2.24 -1.88
C MET A 1 -13.16 2.41 -3.27
N SER A 2 -14.49 2.56 -3.40
CA SER A 2 -15.19 2.68 -4.70
C SER A 2 -14.69 3.86 -5.54
N ALA A 3 -14.53 5.05 -4.96
CA ALA A 3 -14.01 6.23 -5.67
C ALA A 3 -12.54 6.11 -6.12
N VAL A 4 -11.72 5.37 -5.37
CA VAL A 4 -10.27 5.28 -5.62
C VAL A 4 -9.93 4.18 -6.62
N TYR A 5 -10.46 2.97 -6.42
CA TYR A 5 -10.10 1.76 -7.18
C TYR A 5 -11.27 1.18 -7.99
N ASN A 6 -12.45 1.82 -7.99
CA ASN A 6 -13.68 1.24 -8.51
C ASN A 6 -14.03 -0.12 -7.88
N TYR A 7 -13.67 -0.27 -6.60
CA TYR A 7 -13.89 -1.48 -5.85
C TYR A 7 -15.03 -1.31 -4.87
N GLU A 8 -16.02 -2.20 -4.96
CA GLU A 8 -17.13 -2.27 -4.01
C GLU A 8 -16.87 -3.42 -3.04
N PRO A 9 -16.51 -3.13 -1.77
CA PRO A 9 -16.19 -4.17 -0.81
C PRO A 9 -17.40 -5.06 -0.50
N SER A 10 -17.16 -6.36 -0.35
CA SER A 10 -18.15 -7.28 0.20
C SER A 10 -18.51 -6.86 1.65
N PRO A 11 -19.79 -6.98 2.06
CA PRO A 11 -20.20 -6.63 3.42
C PRO A 11 -19.55 -7.51 4.51
N ARG A 12 -18.98 -8.67 4.15
CA ARG A 12 -18.28 -9.56 5.09
C ARG A 12 -17.06 -10.19 4.44
N ASN A 13 -15.97 -10.27 5.21
CA ASN A 13 -14.72 -10.97 4.87
C ASN A 13 -14.17 -10.58 3.49
N ASP A 14 -14.21 -9.29 3.16
CA ASP A 14 -13.66 -8.79 1.92
C ASP A 14 -12.12 -8.96 1.91
N PRO A 15 -11.55 -9.59 0.88
CA PRO A 15 -10.12 -9.91 0.86
C PRO A 15 -9.25 -8.65 0.76
N LEU A 16 -9.68 -7.59 0.05
CA LEU A 16 -8.90 -6.36 -0.07
C LEU A 16 -8.98 -5.53 1.22
N VAL A 17 -10.16 -5.44 1.82
CA VAL A 17 -10.32 -4.77 3.12
C VAL A 17 -9.46 -5.46 4.18
N ARG A 18 -9.46 -6.80 4.23
CA ARG A 18 -8.64 -7.55 5.18
C ARG A 18 -7.14 -7.29 5.02
N ILE A 19 -6.65 -7.10 3.79
CA ILE A 19 -5.24 -6.73 3.55
C ILE A 19 -4.94 -5.36 4.16
N MET A 20 -5.86 -4.39 3.97
CA MET A 20 -5.73 -3.05 4.55
C MET A 20 -5.77 -3.07 6.08
N GLU A 21 -6.76 -3.75 6.67
CA GLU A 21 -6.91 -3.88 8.13
C GLU A 21 -5.65 -4.47 8.76
N ASN A 22 -5.15 -5.59 8.22
CA ASN A 22 -3.93 -6.24 8.72
C ASN A 22 -2.70 -5.33 8.63
N ALA A 23 -2.54 -4.60 7.52
CA ALA A 23 -1.42 -3.69 7.33
C ALA A 23 -1.51 -2.48 8.28
N LEU A 24 -2.72 -1.96 8.50
CA LEU A 24 -2.95 -0.83 9.40
C LEU A 24 -2.74 -1.23 10.87
N GLU A 25 -3.24 -2.39 11.29
CA GLU A 25 -3.05 -2.91 12.65
C GLU A 25 -1.56 -3.08 12.98
N LEU A 26 -0.80 -3.72 12.07
CA LEU A 26 0.64 -3.88 12.22
C LEU A 26 1.37 -2.53 12.17
N GLY A 27 0.96 -1.63 11.28
CA GLY A 27 1.52 -0.28 11.17
C GLY A 27 1.38 0.51 12.47
N ILE A 28 0.17 0.55 13.03
CA ILE A 28 -0.14 1.23 14.29
C ILE A 28 0.67 0.61 15.44
N ALA A 29 0.75 -0.73 15.51
CA ALA A 29 1.53 -1.43 16.53
C ALA A 29 3.06 -1.19 16.44
N MET A 30 3.56 -0.73 15.28
CA MET A 30 4.97 -0.35 15.10
C MET A 30 5.24 1.14 15.34
N MET A 31 4.25 2.01 15.11
CA MET A 31 4.39 3.46 15.25
C MET A 31 4.26 3.98 16.70
N THR A 32 4.66 3.16 17.68
CA THR A 32 4.65 3.59 19.09
C THR A 32 5.84 4.52 19.38
N PRO A 33 5.69 5.53 20.27
CA PRO A 33 6.79 6.40 20.66
C PRO A 33 8.00 5.64 21.22
N GLU A 34 7.73 4.57 21.97
CA GLU A 34 8.77 3.71 22.57
C GLU A 34 9.66 3.06 21.51
N LYS A 35 9.05 2.42 20.51
CA LYS A 35 9.78 1.81 19.38
C LYS A 35 10.53 2.88 18.57
N ALA A 36 9.92 4.04 18.37
CA ALA A 36 10.56 5.15 17.66
C ALA A 36 11.80 5.69 18.39
N ILE A 37 11.73 5.88 19.72
CA ILE A 37 12.86 6.34 20.54
C ILE A 37 14.00 5.31 20.49
N ILE A 38 13.70 4.02 20.65
CA ILE A 38 14.69 2.93 20.58
C ILE A 38 15.39 2.92 19.22
N LEU A 39 14.63 2.95 18.12
CA LEU A 39 15.19 2.94 16.76
C LEU A 39 16.01 4.20 16.44
N LYS A 40 15.58 5.36 16.93
CA LYS A 40 16.30 6.63 16.77
C LYS A 40 17.62 6.64 17.56
N THR A 41 17.63 6.03 18.74
CA THR A 41 18.81 5.97 19.61
C THR A 41 19.79 4.89 19.15
N PHE A 42 19.28 3.76 18.67
CA PHE A 42 20.06 2.58 18.30
C PHE A 42 19.73 2.11 16.87
N PRO A 43 20.12 2.88 15.83
CA PRO A 43 19.77 2.56 14.44
C PRO A 43 20.41 1.26 13.93
N PHE A 44 21.47 0.78 14.59
CA PHE A 44 22.12 -0.48 14.23
C PHE A 44 21.22 -1.71 14.47
N LEU A 45 20.16 -1.60 15.29
CA LEU A 45 19.21 -2.69 15.53
C LEU A 45 18.52 -3.17 14.24
N LEU A 46 18.35 -2.29 13.24
CA LEU A 46 17.81 -2.65 11.93
C LEU A 46 18.81 -3.42 11.05
N LYS A 47 20.10 -3.38 11.38
CA LYS A 47 21.18 -4.04 10.63
C LYS A 47 21.63 -5.36 11.28
N LEU A 48 21.01 -5.76 12.37
CA LEU A 48 21.36 -7.00 13.05
C LEU A 48 21.12 -8.22 12.14
N PRO A 49 22.00 -9.23 12.21
CA PRO A 49 21.74 -10.52 11.60
C PRO A 49 20.46 -11.15 12.18
N ASP A 50 19.74 -11.93 11.36
CA ASP A 50 18.44 -12.47 11.76
C ASP A 50 18.52 -13.45 12.94
N TRP A 51 19.69 -14.06 13.14
CA TRP A 51 19.96 -15.00 14.24
C TRP A 51 20.27 -14.32 15.59
N CYS A 52 20.46 -13.00 15.63
CA CYS A 52 20.86 -12.29 16.83
C CYS A 52 19.69 -12.08 17.81
N TRP A 53 19.93 -12.18 19.11
CA TRP A 53 18.96 -11.81 20.14
C TRP A 53 18.63 -10.31 20.02
N GLY A 54 17.35 -9.97 19.81
CA GLY A 54 16.93 -8.60 19.49
C GLY A 54 16.66 -8.33 18.00
N SER A 55 16.77 -9.34 17.13
CA SER A 55 16.35 -9.24 15.71
C SER A 55 14.83 -9.12 15.52
N SER A 56 14.03 -9.24 16.59
CA SER A 56 12.58 -9.11 16.54
C SER A 56 12.13 -7.77 15.96
N ILE A 57 12.75 -6.65 16.36
CA ILE A 57 12.39 -5.31 15.85
C ILE A 57 12.64 -5.20 14.34
N LYS A 58 13.74 -5.79 13.84
CA LYS A 58 14.03 -5.83 12.40
C LYS A 58 13.00 -6.70 11.66
N ARG A 59 12.69 -7.87 12.20
CA ARG A 59 11.70 -8.80 11.62
C ARG A 59 10.31 -8.16 11.57
N ASP A 60 9.92 -7.53 12.66
CA ASP A 60 8.71 -6.75 12.84
C ASP A 60 8.61 -5.60 11.82
N ALA A 61 9.69 -4.85 11.64
CA ALA A 61 9.78 -3.80 10.61
C ALA A 61 9.63 -4.38 9.20
N GLN A 62 10.29 -5.50 8.89
CA GLN A 62 10.20 -6.16 7.58
C GLN A 62 8.80 -6.69 7.30
N VAL A 63 8.15 -7.32 8.28
CA VAL A 63 6.77 -7.79 8.16
C VAL A 63 5.84 -6.61 7.93
N SER A 64 5.99 -5.53 8.69
CA SER A 64 5.22 -4.30 8.50
C SER A 64 5.40 -3.72 7.08
N THR A 65 6.65 -3.59 6.61
CA THR A 65 6.94 -3.12 5.25
C THR A 65 6.29 -4.01 4.19
N ASN A 66 6.38 -5.34 4.31
CA ASN A 66 5.78 -6.25 3.36
C ASN A 66 4.24 -6.08 3.31
N ARG A 67 3.60 -5.93 4.48
CA ARG A 67 2.14 -5.72 4.56
C ARG A 67 1.72 -4.37 4.04
N THR A 68 2.50 -3.32 4.28
CA THR A 68 2.27 -2.01 3.67
C THR A 68 2.39 -2.07 2.14
N ASN A 69 3.38 -2.78 1.61
CA ASN A 69 3.51 -2.97 0.17
C ASN A 69 2.30 -3.73 -0.40
N GLU A 70 1.83 -4.79 0.26
CA GLU A 70 0.60 -5.49 -0.15
C GLU A 70 -0.62 -4.57 -0.16
N MET A 71 -0.76 -3.72 0.86
CA MET A 71 -1.85 -2.75 0.98
C MET A 71 -1.87 -1.73 -0.17
N VAL A 72 -0.69 -1.37 -0.71
CA VAL A 72 -0.54 -0.44 -1.83
C VAL A 72 -0.75 -1.16 -3.16
N ASP A 73 -0.03 -2.26 -3.38
CA ASP A 73 0.10 -2.88 -4.70
C ASP A 73 -1.12 -3.73 -5.08
N VAL A 74 -1.75 -4.41 -4.12
CA VAL A 74 -2.86 -5.34 -4.43
C VAL A 74 -4.09 -4.60 -4.95
N PRO A 75 -4.62 -3.55 -4.29
CA PRO A 75 -5.78 -2.80 -4.78
C PRO A 75 -5.46 -2.04 -6.08
N PHE A 76 -4.23 -1.54 -6.22
CA PHE A 76 -3.80 -0.86 -7.44
C PHE A 76 -3.79 -1.81 -8.64
N ARG A 77 -3.19 -2.99 -8.49
CA ARG A 77 -3.20 -4.02 -9.53
C ARG A 77 -4.61 -4.49 -9.87
N TYR A 78 -5.50 -4.62 -8.89
CA TYR A 78 -6.91 -4.91 -9.12
C TYR A 78 -7.53 -3.88 -10.07
N ALA A 79 -7.36 -2.57 -9.79
CA ALA A 79 -7.91 -1.51 -10.63
C ALA A 79 -7.33 -1.55 -12.06
N LEU A 80 -6.03 -1.83 -12.22
CA LEU A 80 -5.41 -1.95 -13.54
C LEU A 80 -5.92 -3.14 -14.35
N GLN A 81 -6.07 -4.31 -13.73
CA GLN A 81 -6.57 -5.51 -14.39
C GLN A 81 -7.99 -5.28 -14.91
N HIS A 82 -8.87 -4.73 -14.07
CA HIS A 82 -10.25 -4.45 -14.44
C HIS A 82 -10.40 -3.30 -15.45
N MET A 83 -9.43 -2.38 -15.52
CA MET A 83 -9.33 -1.40 -16.60
C MET A 83 -8.99 -2.08 -17.93
N ALA A 84 -8.00 -2.98 -17.95
CA ALA A 84 -7.55 -3.69 -19.15
C ALA A 84 -8.62 -4.64 -19.71
N ASP A 85 -9.32 -5.35 -18.82
CA ASP A 85 -10.34 -6.33 -19.18
C ASP A 85 -11.65 -5.69 -19.69
N ASN A 86 -11.74 -4.35 -19.75
CA ASN A 86 -12.95 -3.57 -20.06
C ASN A 86 -14.19 -3.99 -19.24
N THR A 87 -14.00 -4.73 -18.14
CA THR A 87 -15.11 -5.26 -17.32
C THR A 87 -15.82 -4.16 -16.56
N LEU A 88 -15.22 -2.97 -16.48
CA LEU A 88 -15.74 -1.77 -15.83
C LEU A 88 -16.31 -0.75 -16.82
N GLN A 89 -16.86 -1.19 -17.96
CA GLN A 89 -17.53 -0.27 -18.92
C GLN A 89 -18.56 0.61 -18.19
N GLY A 90 -18.23 1.90 -18.04
CA GLY A 90 -19.09 2.92 -17.46
C GLY A 90 -18.78 3.34 -16.02
N ARG A 91 -17.81 2.74 -15.33
CA ARG A 91 -17.49 3.10 -13.94
C ARG A 91 -16.02 3.50 -13.81
N SER A 92 -15.80 4.76 -13.44
CA SER A 92 -14.52 5.44 -13.44
C SER A 92 -14.03 5.62 -12.01
N SER A 93 -12.72 5.47 -11.76
CA SER A 93 -12.11 5.78 -10.47
C SER A 93 -10.88 6.65 -10.61
N MET A 94 -10.43 7.21 -9.48
CA MET A 94 -9.24 8.04 -9.43
C MET A 94 -8.02 7.35 -10.09
N VAL A 95 -7.78 6.07 -9.79
CA VAL A 95 -6.65 5.33 -10.37
C VAL A 95 -6.82 5.14 -11.88
N THR A 96 -7.97 4.66 -12.34
CA THR A 96 -8.17 4.37 -13.77
C THR A 96 -8.14 5.64 -14.62
N GLU A 97 -8.72 6.74 -14.14
CA GLU A 97 -8.70 8.02 -14.85
C GLU A 97 -7.29 8.59 -15.01
N ASN A 98 -6.50 8.55 -13.93
CA ASN A 98 -5.14 9.06 -13.96
C ASN A 98 -4.24 8.17 -14.83
N MET A 99 -4.44 6.84 -14.82
CA MET A 99 -3.73 5.93 -15.71
C MET A 99 -4.05 6.17 -17.20
N GLN A 100 -5.33 6.36 -17.55
CA GLN A 100 -5.72 6.70 -18.93
C GLN A 100 -5.12 8.03 -19.41
N ARG A 101 -4.97 9.01 -18.52
CA ARG A 101 -4.30 10.28 -18.85
C ARG A 101 -2.80 10.09 -19.03
N MET A 102 -2.18 9.21 -18.24
CA MET A 102 -0.74 8.91 -18.30
C MET A 102 -0.35 8.16 -19.58
N GLU A 103 -1.23 7.34 -20.17
CA GLU A 103 -0.95 6.65 -21.45
C GLU A 103 -0.50 7.59 -22.57
N LYS A 104 -0.88 8.87 -22.50
CA LYS A 104 -0.56 9.92 -23.47
C LYS A 104 0.77 10.64 -23.22
N GLN A 105 1.48 10.32 -22.14
CA GLN A 105 2.74 10.96 -21.75
C GLN A 105 3.97 10.10 -22.12
N ASP A 106 5.16 10.72 -22.09
CA ASP A 106 6.42 10.03 -22.42
C ASP A 106 6.69 8.87 -21.45
N GLU A 107 7.23 7.78 -21.99
CA GLU A 107 7.56 6.54 -21.25
C GLU A 107 8.48 6.78 -20.05
N GLU A 108 9.37 7.76 -20.12
CA GLU A 108 10.31 8.09 -19.05
C GLU A 108 9.60 8.55 -17.76
N PHE A 109 8.44 9.20 -17.87
CA PHE A 109 7.71 9.74 -16.72
C PHE A 109 6.75 8.73 -16.07
N LYS A 110 6.35 7.68 -16.80
CA LYS A 110 5.37 6.69 -16.34
C LYS A 110 5.73 6.01 -15.02
N PRO A 111 6.96 5.52 -14.77
CA PRO A 111 7.26 4.83 -13.50
C PRO A 111 7.21 5.76 -12.29
N MET A 112 7.65 7.01 -12.45
CA MET A 112 7.57 8.02 -11.38
C MET A 112 6.12 8.37 -11.07
N PHE A 113 5.31 8.58 -12.12
CA PHE A 113 3.89 8.89 -11.96
C PHE A 113 3.11 7.74 -11.33
N GLU A 114 3.32 6.50 -11.79
CA GLU A 114 2.65 5.32 -11.22
C GLU A 114 2.92 5.20 -9.71
N ASN A 115 4.17 5.37 -9.29
CA ASN A 115 4.54 5.34 -7.88
C ASN A 115 3.89 6.49 -7.08
N ALA A 116 3.83 7.68 -7.65
CA ALA A 116 3.14 8.82 -7.03
C ALA A 116 1.63 8.57 -6.90
N LEU A 117 1.01 8.01 -7.94
CA LEU A 117 -0.41 7.67 -7.95
C LEU A 117 -0.75 6.58 -6.94
N LYS A 118 0.07 5.52 -6.85
CA LYS A 118 -0.05 4.47 -5.82
C LYS A 118 -0.06 5.06 -4.41
N LYS A 119 0.89 5.96 -4.13
CA LYS A 119 0.98 6.65 -2.83
C LYS A 119 -0.23 7.53 -2.57
N ALA A 120 -0.63 8.35 -3.53
CA ALA A 120 -1.80 9.22 -3.40
C ALA A 120 -3.09 8.43 -3.16
N ALA A 121 -3.30 7.34 -3.90
CA ALA A 121 -4.45 6.45 -3.75
C ALA A 121 -4.47 5.75 -2.39
N THR A 122 -3.30 5.35 -1.89
CA THR A 122 -3.19 4.75 -0.55
C THR A 122 -3.49 5.76 0.54
N THR A 123 -2.94 6.98 0.45
CA THR A 123 -3.24 8.05 1.41
C THR A 123 -4.73 8.42 1.43
N ALA A 124 -5.36 8.49 0.25
CA ALA A 124 -6.81 8.77 0.15
C ALA A 124 -7.65 7.70 0.85
N LEU A 125 -7.24 6.43 0.83
CA LEU A 125 -7.93 5.38 1.57
C LEU A 125 -7.71 5.42 3.08
N VAL A 126 -6.49 5.71 3.52
CA VAL A 126 -6.16 5.72 4.95
C VAL A 126 -6.75 6.95 5.65
N GLY A 127 -7.00 8.03 4.91
CA GLY A 127 -7.62 9.26 5.43
C GLY A 127 -9.15 9.31 5.39
N GLU A 128 -9.82 8.30 4.79
CA GLU A 128 -11.28 8.11 4.87
C GLU A 128 -11.67 7.43 6.20
#